data_AF-A0A519Z3E8-F1
#
_entry.id   AF-A0A519Z3E8-F1
#
_cell.length_a   1.000
_cell.length_b   1.000
_cell.length_c   1.000
_cell.angle_alpha   90.00
_cell.angle_beta   90.00
_cell.angle_gamma   90.00
#
_symmetry.space_group_name_H-M   'P 1'
#
loop_
_entity.id
_entity.type
_entity.pdbx_description
1 polymer ?
#
loop_
_entity_poly.entity_id
_entity_poly.type
_entity_poly.pdbx_seq_one_letter_code
_entity_poly.pdbx_strand_id
1 'polypeptide(L)'
;MRHWAVGLAKATAALLLVVGAALAVAIWHGNREVAPPSLGERQHAYKQAVSWIRAHEADILKDDNAALWWFVQTAAEQADDDYLRTLVRRFLYQNQGNSRKGVVWRRFLEPGAEVVLDISAVRTMEPYHRFFYHALTCVPVELDGIDTNAFLRNDVCHPQPTEVWLKDPVCTTHQLVGVMLLQRAGCKPAQELVGLKKDLLIDIRQQMTVDVVVKDAYLQRVMMLLWYGGAESVKPVWLQRVYRAQRADGGWIGGRQIPELPEPLQPWFLRAQLANWWPSRFNTASASDFHASAQGLLITALALKAPD
;
A
#
# COMPACT_ATOMS: atom_id res chain seq x y z
N MET A 1 43.75 -24.40 -13.56
CA MET A 1 42.28 -24.33 -13.77
C MET A 1 41.46 -25.03 -12.67
N ARG A 2 41.71 -26.30 -12.32
CA ARG A 2 40.93 -27.03 -11.29
C ARG A 2 40.86 -26.35 -9.91
N HIS A 3 41.98 -25.82 -9.39
CA HIS A 3 42.00 -25.15 -8.08
C HIS A 3 41.15 -23.88 -8.01
N TRP A 4 41.11 -23.10 -9.11
CA TRP A 4 40.30 -21.88 -9.20
C TRP A 4 38.81 -22.19 -9.19
N ALA A 5 38.37 -23.23 -9.92
CA ALA A 5 36.97 -23.65 -9.95
C ALA A 5 36.47 -24.11 -8.57
N VAL A 6 37.29 -24.87 -7.83
CA VAL A 6 36.95 -25.31 -6.46
C VAL A 6 36.88 -24.12 -5.50
N GLY A 7 37.81 -23.17 -5.60
CA GLY A 7 37.78 -21.94 -4.79
C GLY A 7 36.51 -21.11 -5.02
N LEU A 8 36.16 -20.87 -6.29
CA LEU A 8 34.94 -20.14 -6.65
C LEU A 8 33.68 -20.86 -6.17
N ALA A 9 33.59 -22.18 -6.34
CA ALA A 9 32.45 -22.96 -5.87
C ALA A 9 32.26 -22.85 -4.34
N LYS A 10 33.35 -22.93 -3.57
CA LYS A 10 33.31 -22.76 -2.11
C LYS A 10 32.87 -21.35 -1.70
N ALA A 11 33.40 -20.32 -2.35
CA ALA A 11 33.02 -18.93 -2.09
C ALA A 11 31.54 -18.67 -2.40
N THR A 12 31.05 -19.16 -3.55
CA THR A 12 29.64 -19.07 -3.92
C THR A 12 28.74 -19.80 -2.92
N ALA A 13 29.10 -21.02 -2.51
CA ALA A 13 28.33 -21.77 -1.53
C ALA A 13 28.29 -21.06 -0.17
N ALA A 14 29.41 -20.50 0.30
CA ALA A 14 29.47 -19.72 1.53
C ALA A 14 28.60 -18.47 1.44
N LEU A 15 28.65 -17.74 0.31
CA LEU A 15 27.80 -16.56 0.08
C LEU A 15 26.31 -16.93 0.11
N LEU A 16 25.91 -17.99 -0.60
CA LEU A 16 24.53 -18.48 -0.60
C LEU A 16 24.05 -18.87 0.80
N LEU A 17 24.91 -19.50 1.59
CA LEU A 17 24.61 -19.85 2.98
C LEU A 17 24.42 -18.60 3.86
N VAL A 18 25.28 -17.60 3.71
CA VAL A 18 25.16 -16.32 4.45
C VAL A 18 23.88 -15.58 4.06
N VAL A 19 23.58 -15.47 2.77
CA VAL A 19 22.37 -14.81 2.26
C VAL A 19 21.12 -15.58 2.72
N GLY A 20 21.13 -16.91 2.63
CA GLY A 20 20.03 -17.76 3.09
C GLY A 20 19.78 -17.62 4.59
N ALA A 21 20.83 -17.62 5.41
CA ALA A 21 20.73 -17.40 6.85
C ALA A 21 20.20 -16.00 7.18
N ALA A 22 20.70 -14.96 6.51
CA ALA A 22 20.23 -13.59 6.71
C ALA A 22 18.75 -13.43 6.34
N LEU A 23 18.32 -14.03 5.23
CA LEU A 23 16.91 -14.04 4.82
C LEU A 23 16.05 -14.80 5.82
N ALA A 24 16.49 -15.97 6.30
CA ALA A 24 15.78 -16.75 7.30
C ALA A 24 15.59 -15.97 8.61
N VAL A 25 16.64 -15.27 9.07
CA VAL A 25 16.57 -14.40 10.26
C VAL A 25 15.61 -13.22 10.02
N ALA A 26 15.66 -12.60 8.84
CA ALA A 26 14.76 -11.49 8.50
C ALA A 26 13.30 -11.94 8.45
N ILE A 27 13.00 -13.10 7.85
CA ILE A 27 11.67 -13.70 7.82
C ILE A 27 11.21 -14.03 9.25
N TRP A 28 12.06 -14.67 10.05
CA TRP A 28 11.74 -14.98 11.44
C TRP A 28 11.43 -13.70 12.24
N HIS A 29 12.27 -12.67 12.12
CA HIS A 29 12.06 -11.41 12.83
C HIS A 29 10.76 -10.70 12.37
N GLY A 30 10.45 -10.75 11.07
CA GLY A 30 9.21 -10.22 10.50
C GLY A 30 7.95 -10.99 10.90
N ASN A 31 8.07 -12.18 11.48
CA ASN A 31 6.94 -13.05 11.84
C ASN A 31 6.94 -13.54 13.29
N ARG A 32 7.88 -13.09 14.13
CA ARG A 32 7.91 -13.49 15.54
C ARG A 32 6.66 -13.02 16.29
N GLU A 33 6.29 -13.75 17.33
CA GLU A 33 5.22 -13.31 18.24
C GLU A 33 5.73 -12.17 19.11
N VAL A 34 4.94 -11.09 19.19
CA VAL A 34 5.18 -9.93 20.05
C VAL A 34 3.85 -9.47 20.63
N ALA A 35 3.89 -8.74 21.75
CA ALA A 35 2.70 -8.11 22.29
C ALA A 35 2.10 -7.11 21.28
N PRO A 36 0.76 -6.98 21.20
CA PRO A 36 0.12 -5.92 20.43
C PRO A 36 0.60 -4.53 20.90
N PRO A 37 0.70 -3.53 20.00
CA PRO A 37 0.93 -2.15 20.41
C PRO A 37 -0.17 -1.69 21.37
N SER A 38 0.23 -1.09 22.48
CA SER A 38 -0.71 -0.53 23.46
C SER A 38 -1.58 0.56 22.83
N LEU A 39 -2.77 0.80 23.40
CA LEU A 39 -3.64 1.90 22.96
C LEU A 39 -2.91 3.26 22.91
N GLY A 40 -2.01 3.53 23.87
CA GLY A 40 -1.21 4.74 23.91
C GLY A 40 -0.26 4.88 22.72
N GLU A 41 0.43 3.81 22.33
CA GLU A 41 1.28 3.78 21.13
C GLU A 41 0.46 4.00 19.86
N ARG A 42 -0.71 3.35 19.75
CA ARG A 42 -1.63 3.50 18.62
C ARG A 42 -2.13 4.94 18.47
N GLN A 43 -2.56 5.56 19.57
CA GLN A 43 -2.99 6.96 19.62
C GLN A 43 -1.86 7.93 19.30
N HIS A 44 -0.65 7.66 19.80
CA HIS A 44 0.51 8.51 19.52
C HIS A 44 0.84 8.50 18.02
N ALA A 45 0.95 7.32 17.41
CA ALA A 45 1.24 7.18 15.97
C ALA A 45 0.19 7.88 15.09
N TYR A 46 -1.10 7.72 15.42
CA TYR A 46 -2.18 8.42 14.71
C TYR A 46 -2.06 9.95 14.82
N LYS A 47 -1.82 10.48 16.03
CA LYS A 47 -1.65 11.93 16.23
C LYS A 47 -0.46 12.49 15.45
N GLN A 48 0.65 11.76 15.40
CA GLN A 48 1.81 12.13 14.59
C GLN A 48 1.46 12.15 13.09
N ALA A 49 0.70 11.15 12.59
CA ALA A 49 0.24 11.12 11.22
C ALA A 49 -0.65 12.32 10.86
N VAL A 50 -1.61 12.67 11.73
CA VAL A 50 -2.46 13.86 11.56
C VAL A 50 -1.63 15.15 11.58
N SER A 51 -0.62 15.23 12.47
CA SER A 51 0.29 16.37 12.53
C SER A 51 1.07 16.54 11.23
N TRP A 52 1.56 15.45 10.64
CA TRP A 52 2.22 15.48 9.34
C TRP A 52 1.31 16.02 8.23
N ILE A 53 0.06 15.54 8.17
CA ILE A 53 -0.95 16.00 7.20
C ILE A 53 -1.24 17.49 7.36
N ARG A 54 -1.29 18.01 8.59
CA ARG A 54 -1.43 19.47 8.86
C ARG A 54 -0.23 20.27 8.37
N ALA A 55 0.97 19.78 8.64
CA ALA A 55 2.20 20.47 8.25
C ALA A 55 2.39 20.53 6.71
N HIS A 56 1.83 19.57 5.98
CA HIS A 56 1.97 19.46 4.52
C HIS A 56 0.67 19.77 3.76
N GLU A 57 -0.32 20.36 4.43
CA GLU A 57 -1.67 20.55 3.90
C GLU A 57 -1.71 21.24 2.53
N ALA A 58 -0.92 22.30 2.37
CA ALA A 58 -0.89 23.07 1.13
C ALA A 58 -0.35 22.27 -0.07
N ASP A 59 0.54 21.31 0.18
CA ASP A 59 1.12 20.49 -0.88
C ASP A 59 0.25 19.29 -1.20
N ILE A 60 -0.31 18.62 -0.18
CA ILE A 60 -1.21 17.48 -0.40
C ILE A 60 -2.47 17.89 -1.15
N LEU A 61 -3.00 19.11 -0.94
CA LEU A 61 -4.18 19.62 -1.64
C LEU A 61 -3.98 19.77 -3.16
N LYS A 62 -2.73 19.75 -3.64
CA LYS A 62 -2.38 19.77 -5.07
C LYS A 62 -2.35 18.38 -5.69
N ASP A 63 -2.37 17.32 -4.88
CA ASP A 63 -2.35 15.93 -5.36
C ASP A 63 -3.76 15.49 -5.78
N ASP A 64 -3.90 15.03 -7.01
CA ASP A 64 -5.18 14.66 -7.63
C ASP A 64 -5.49 13.16 -7.51
N ASN A 65 -4.68 12.39 -6.78
CA ASN A 65 -4.89 10.96 -6.60
C ASN A 65 -6.08 10.68 -5.66
N ALA A 66 -7.25 10.45 -6.26
CA ALA A 66 -8.50 10.20 -5.53
C ALA A 66 -8.45 8.99 -4.59
N ALA A 67 -7.60 7.98 -4.86
CA ALA A 67 -7.44 6.83 -3.98
C ALA A 67 -6.77 7.22 -2.65
N LEU A 68 -5.76 8.10 -2.68
CA LEU A 68 -5.12 8.60 -1.46
C LEU A 68 -6.10 9.43 -0.63
N TRP A 69 -6.89 10.27 -1.29
CA TRP A 69 -7.94 11.03 -0.62
C TRP A 69 -9.04 10.15 -0.02
N TRP A 70 -9.33 9.01 -0.65
CA TRP A 70 -10.23 8.01 -0.05
C TRP A 70 -9.66 7.41 1.23
N PHE A 71 -8.34 7.22 1.31
CA PHE A 71 -7.70 6.80 2.56
C PHE A 71 -7.82 7.87 3.66
N VAL A 72 -7.64 9.15 3.32
CA VAL A 72 -7.84 10.27 4.26
C VAL A 72 -9.29 10.36 4.73
N GLN A 73 -10.26 10.25 3.82
CA GLN A 73 -11.70 10.22 4.16
C GLN A 73 -12.02 9.05 5.10
N THR A 74 -11.55 7.86 4.75
CA THR A 74 -11.78 6.66 5.56
C THR A 74 -11.13 6.82 6.95
N ALA A 75 -9.91 7.36 7.03
CA ALA A 75 -9.25 7.60 8.31
C ALA A 75 -10.07 8.56 9.18
N ALA A 76 -10.61 9.64 8.58
CA ALA A 76 -11.47 10.60 9.26
C ALA A 76 -12.75 9.96 9.82
N GLU A 77 -13.36 9.04 9.08
CA GLU A 77 -14.53 8.28 9.52
C GLU A 77 -14.18 7.29 10.63
N GLN A 78 -13.05 6.60 10.52
CA GLN A 78 -12.64 5.62 11.51
C GLN A 78 -12.26 6.25 12.85
N ALA A 79 -11.56 7.40 12.83
CA ALA A 79 -11.08 8.07 14.03
C ALA A 79 -12.02 9.19 14.54
N ASP A 80 -13.14 9.45 13.86
CA ASP A 80 -14.03 10.59 14.16
C ASP A 80 -13.28 11.95 14.15
N ASP A 81 -12.44 12.17 13.14
CA ASP A 81 -11.55 13.33 13.08
C ASP A 81 -12.09 14.46 12.19
N ASP A 82 -12.59 15.53 12.83
CA ASP A 82 -13.21 16.67 12.15
C ASP A 82 -12.26 17.48 11.28
N TYR A 83 -10.96 17.50 11.61
CA TYR A 83 -9.98 18.18 10.79
C TYR A 83 -9.81 17.46 9.45
N LEU A 84 -9.65 16.13 9.47
CA LEU A 84 -9.52 15.34 8.25
C LEU A 84 -10.80 15.41 7.39
N ARG A 85 -11.99 15.37 8.00
CA ARG A 85 -13.27 15.59 7.28
C ARG A 85 -13.30 16.94 6.56
N THR A 86 -12.86 17.99 7.24
CA THR A 86 -12.83 19.35 6.68
C THR A 86 -11.77 19.48 5.59
N LEU A 87 -10.63 18.81 5.73
CA LEU A 87 -9.61 18.73 4.70
C LEU A 87 -10.13 18.07 3.42
N VAL A 88 -10.80 16.91 3.52
CA VAL A 88 -11.40 16.22 2.35
C VAL A 88 -12.44 17.10 1.66
N ARG A 89 -13.29 17.81 2.41
CA ARG A 89 -14.26 18.76 1.82
C ARG A 89 -13.58 19.88 1.04
N ARG A 90 -12.46 20.40 1.52
CA ARG A 90 -11.67 21.42 0.81
C ARG A 90 -11.04 20.86 -0.46
N PHE A 91 -10.48 19.66 -0.42
CA PHE A 91 -9.98 18.97 -1.60
C PHE A 91 -11.07 18.84 -2.68
N LEU A 92 -12.25 18.35 -2.30
CA LEU A 92 -13.39 18.22 -3.20
C LEU A 92 -13.81 19.58 -3.77
N TYR A 93 -13.92 20.62 -2.94
CA TYR A 93 -14.29 21.96 -3.39
C TYR A 93 -13.28 22.54 -4.40
N GLN A 94 -11.98 22.40 -4.15
CA GLN A 94 -10.93 22.89 -5.06
C GLN A 94 -10.91 22.15 -6.40
N ASN A 95 -11.22 20.85 -6.41
CA ASN A 95 -11.17 20.02 -7.61
C ASN A 95 -12.49 19.98 -8.42
N GLN A 96 -13.60 20.47 -7.87
CA GLN A 96 -14.89 20.56 -8.59
C GLN A 96 -14.81 21.43 -9.86
N GLY A 97 -13.93 22.43 -9.92
CA GLY A 97 -13.78 23.34 -11.06
C GLY A 97 -13.01 22.78 -12.26
N ASN A 98 -12.23 21.69 -12.09
CA ASN A 98 -11.37 21.11 -13.14
C ASN A 98 -12.12 20.06 -13.99
N SER A 99 -13.31 20.43 -14.45
CA SER A 99 -14.45 19.58 -14.89
C SER A 99 -14.26 18.57 -16.04
N ARG A 100 -13.04 18.13 -16.40
CA ARG A 100 -12.82 17.15 -17.49
C ARG A 100 -11.81 16.04 -17.19
N LYS A 101 -11.03 16.11 -16.12
CA LYS A 101 -10.12 15.03 -15.70
C LYS A 101 -10.51 14.63 -14.28
N GLY A 102 -10.90 13.38 -14.05
CA GLY A 102 -11.21 12.88 -12.71
C GLY A 102 -12.68 12.64 -12.36
N VAL A 103 -13.62 12.76 -13.30
CA VAL A 103 -15.05 12.51 -13.02
C VAL A 103 -15.29 11.08 -12.50
N VAL A 104 -14.71 10.07 -13.14
CA VAL A 104 -14.83 8.67 -12.68
C VAL A 104 -14.14 8.49 -11.33
N TRP A 105 -12.93 9.03 -11.18
CA TRP A 105 -12.13 8.89 -9.97
C TRP A 105 -12.78 9.60 -8.76
N ARG A 106 -13.62 10.60 -8.97
CA ARG A 106 -14.43 11.21 -7.90
C ARG A 106 -15.30 10.19 -7.16
N ARG A 107 -15.69 9.08 -7.81
CA ARG A 107 -16.47 8.00 -7.18
C ARG A 107 -15.73 7.24 -6.07
N PHE A 108 -14.42 7.39 -5.95
CA PHE A 108 -13.71 6.96 -4.74
C PHE A 108 -14.30 7.64 -3.50
N LEU A 109 -14.48 8.96 -3.56
CA LEU A 109 -14.94 9.81 -2.46
C LEU A 109 -16.46 9.96 -2.41
N GLU A 110 -17.10 10.05 -3.57
CA GLU A 110 -18.53 10.27 -3.75
C GLU A 110 -19.11 9.18 -4.68
N PRO A 111 -19.47 7.99 -4.16
CA PRO A 111 -19.91 6.85 -4.99
C PRO A 111 -21.08 7.17 -5.94
N GLY A 112 -21.95 8.11 -5.54
CA GLY A 112 -23.08 8.58 -6.33
C GLY A 112 -22.75 9.68 -7.35
N ALA A 113 -21.50 10.10 -7.50
CA ALA A 113 -21.13 11.13 -8.47
C ALA A 113 -21.50 10.70 -9.90
N GLU A 114 -22.00 11.65 -10.70
CA GLU A 114 -22.26 11.44 -12.12
C GLU A 114 -20.95 11.09 -12.83
N VAL A 115 -21.02 10.18 -13.81
CA VAL A 115 -19.85 9.73 -14.57
C VAL A 115 -20.10 9.88 -16.05
N VAL A 116 -19.17 10.56 -16.71
CA VAL A 116 -19.02 10.52 -18.17
C VAL A 116 -18.04 9.39 -18.49
N LEU A 117 -18.51 8.39 -19.22
CA LEU A 117 -17.67 7.28 -19.65
C LEU A 117 -16.71 7.75 -20.75
N ASP A 118 -15.41 7.54 -20.54
CA ASP A 118 -14.38 7.74 -21.55
C ASP A 118 -13.58 6.45 -21.73
N ILE A 119 -14.17 5.50 -22.46
CA ILE A 119 -13.55 4.20 -22.73
C ILE A 119 -12.24 4.35 -23.50
N SER A 120 -12.07 5.44 -24.26
CA SER A 120 -10.85 5.68 -25.04
C SER A 120 -9.65 5.97 -24.14
N ALA A 121 -9.83 6.79 -23.10
CA ALA A 121 -8.79 7.10 -22.12
C ALA A 121 -8.39 5.88 -21.27
N VAL A 122 -9.29 4.91 -21.10
CA VAL A 122 -9.04 3.72 -20.28
C VAL A 122 -8.11 2.71 -21.00
N ARG A 123 -8.10 2.69 -22.33
CA ARG A 123 -7.31 1.72 -23.11
C ARG A 123 -5.81 1.81 -22.88
N THR A 124 -5.28 2.98 -22.50
CA THR A 124 -3.86 3.18 -22.24
C THR A 124 -3.48 3.04 -20.77
N MET A 125 -4.44 2.78 -19.89
CA MET A 125 -4.17 2.62 -18.45
C MET A 125 -3.56 1.26 -18.15
N GLU A 126 -2.88 1.15 -17.01
CA GLU A 126 -2.45 -0.13 -16.45
C GLU A 126 -3.65 -1.05 -16.16
N PRO A 127 -3.50 -2.40 -16.21
CA PRO A 127 -4.60 -3.33 -16.01
C PRO A 127 -5.43 -3.09 -14.75
N TYR A 128 -4.78 -2.80 -13.61
CA TYR A 128 -5.49 -2.56 -12.35
C TYR A 128 -6.29 -1.25 -12.35
N HIS A 129 -5.79 -0.19 -13.01
CA HIS A 129 -6.54 1.06 -13.17
C HIS A 129 -7.80 0.84 -14.01
N ARG A 130 -7.73 -0.01 -15.04
CA ARG A 130 -8.90 -0.39 -15.83
C ARG A 130 -9.89 -1.19 -14.98
N PHE A 131 -9.41 -2.05 -14.08
CA PHE A 131 -10.28 -2.73 -13.12
C PHE A 131 -10.93 -1.76 -12.12
N PHE A 132 -10.20 -0.74 -11.64
CA PHE A 132 -10.81 0.33 -10.83
C PHE A 132 -11.85 1.12 -11.61
N TYR A 133 -11.58 1.43 -12.88
CA TYR A 133 -12.55 2.07 -13.75
C TYR A 133 -13.82 1.22 -13.88
N HIS A 134 -13.69 -0.09 -14.14
CA HIS A 134 -14.82 -1.02 -14.13
C HIS A 134 -15.56 -0.98 -12.78
N ALA A 135 -14.82 -1.03 -11.68
CA ALA A 135 -15.38 -1.04 -10.34
C ALA A 135 -16.18 0.24 -10.00
N LEU A 136 -15.72 1.40 -10.49
CA LEU A 136 -16.38 2.68 -10.23
C LEU A 136 -17.54 2.95 -11.19
N THR A 137 -17.51 2.41 -12.40
CA THR A 137 -18.53 2.65 -13.44
C THR A 137 -19.54 1.53 -13.58
N CYS A 138 -19.28 0.36 -13.01
CA CYS A 138 -19.99 -0.90 -13.25
C CYS A 138 -19.98 -1.35 -14.73
N VAL A 139 -19.08 -0.81 -15.55
CA VAL A 139 -18.94 -1.16 -16.97
C VAL A 139 -17.63 -1.91 -17.19
N PRO A 140 -17.67 -3.18 -17.59
CA PRO A 140 -16.44 -3.92 -17.88
C PRO A 140 -15.70 -3.32 -19.08
N VAL A 141 -14.37 -3.39 -19.05
CA VAL A 141 -13.49 -2.87 -20.09
C VAL A 141 -12.63 -4.01 -20.64
N GLU A 142 -12.42 -4.04 -21.94
CA GLU A 142 -11.60 -5.06 -22.60
C GLU A 142 -10.09 -4.79 -22.44
N LEU A 143 -9.32 -5.85 -22.18
CA LEU A 143 -7.86 -5.91 -21.95
C LEU A 143 -7.26 -6.92 -22.92
N ASP A 144 -6.78 -6.49 -24.08
CA ASP A 144 -6.06 -7.37 -25.01
C ASP A 144 -6.80 -8.69 -25.32
N GLY A 145 -8.14 -8.61 -25.46
CA GLY A 145 -9.03 -9.75 -25.70
C GLY A 145 -9.64 -10.41 -24.44
N ILE A 146 -9.33 -9.91 -23.24
CA ILE A 146 -9.86 -10.39 -21.95
C ILE A 146 -10.54 -9.22 -21.23
N ASP A 147 -11.79 -9.33 -20.79
CA ASP A 147 -12.43 -8.23 -20.06
C ASP A 147 -11.96 -8.11 -18.60
N THR A 148 -12.23 -6.96 -17.98
CA THR A 148 -11.97 -6.72 -16.55
C THR A 148 -12.76 -7.64 -15.61
N ASN A 149 -13.69 -8.49 -16.09
CA ASN A 149 -14.28 -9.54 -15.26
C ASN A 149 -13.29 -10.68 -14.99
N ALA A 150 -12.14 -10.74 -15.68
CA ALA A 150 -11.07 -11.67 -15.33
C ALA A 150 -10.57 -11.45 -13.90
N PHE A 151 -10.52 -10.20 -13.42
CA PHE A 151 -10.20 -9.86 -12.02
C PHE A 151 -11.25 -10.40 -11.01
N LEU A 152 -12.40 -10.88 -11.47
CA LEU A 152 -13.44 -11.47 -10.62
C LEU A 152 -13.44 -13.00 -10.64
N ARG A 153 -12.74 -13.64 -11.58
CA ARG A 153 -12.91 -15.07 -11.87
C ARG A 153 -11.60 -15.85 -11.99
N ASN A 154 -10.55 -15.22 -12.51
CA ASN A 154 -9.38 -15.95 -13.01
C ASN A 154 -8.15 -15.81 -12.14
N ASP A 155 -8.31 -15.25 -10.94
CA ASP A 155 -7.20 -15.04 -10.00
C ASP A 155 -5.96 -14.46 -10.70
N VAL A 156 -6.16 -13.34 -11.40
CA VAL A 156 -5.16 -12.75 -12.33
C VAL A 156 -3.82 -12.40 -11.67
N CYS A 157 -3.76 -12.44 -10.34
CA CYS A 157 -2.55 -12.25 -9.56
C CYS A 157 -1.88 -13.58 -9.17
N HIS A 158 -2.31 -14.72 -9.72
CA HIS A 158 -1.74 -16.04 -9.51
C HIS A 158 -1.09 -16.65 -10.76
N PRO A 159 -0.06 -17.51 -10.56
CA PRO A 159 0.51 -17.87 -9.26
C PRO A 159 1.40 -16.75 -8.69
N GLN A 160 1.35 -16.53 -7.38
CA GLN A 160 2.05 -15.42 -6.71
C GLN A 160 3.56 -15.31 -7.03
N PRO A 161 4.34 -16.40 -7.13
CA PRO A 161 5.77 -16.28 -7.40
C PRO A 161 6.09 -15.57 -8.72
N THR A 162 5.26 -15.73 -9.76
CA THR A 162 5.48 -15.09 -11.05
C THR A 162 4.80 -13.75 -11.16
N GLU A 163 3.53 -13.66 -10.78
CA GLU A 163 2.76 -12.43 -10.97
C GLU A 163 3.06 -11.41 -9.87
N VAL A 164 3.20 -11.83 -8.61
CA VAL A 164 3.40 -10.90 -7.49
C VAL A 164 4.89 -10.64 -7.24
N TRP A 165 5.70 -11.69 -7.09
CA TRP A 165 7.08 -11.49 -6.64
C TRP A 165 8.03 -11.01 -7.74
N LEU A 166 7.75 -11.33 -9.01
CA LEU A 166 8.59 -10.95 -10.14
C LEU A 166 8.05 -9.77 -10.94
N LYS A 167 6.72 -9.61 -11.06
CA LYS A 167 6.11 -8.59 -11.92
C LYS A 167 5.50 -7.43 -11.14
N ASP A 168 4.42 -7.69 -10.39
CA ASP A 168 3.65 -6.67 -9.69
C ASP A 168 3.41 -7.02 -8.21
N PRO A 169 4.25 -6.51 -7.28
CA PRO A 169 4.15 -6.84 -5.87
C PRO A 169 2.86 -6.37 -5.21
N VAL A 170 2.06 -5.50 -5.86
CA VAL A 170 0.80 -4.98 -5.33
C VAL A 170 -0.43 -5.53 -6.04
N CYS A 171 -0.29 -6.45 -7.01
CA CYS A 171 -1.39 -6.99 -7.80
C CYS A 171 -2.59 -7.43 -6.94
N THR A 172 -2.38 -8.35 -5.99
CA THR A 172 -3.45 -8.87 -5.12
C THR A 172 -4.11 -7.77 -4.29
N THR A 173 -3.31 -6.79 -3.84
CA THR A 173 -3.82 -5.66 -3.06
C THR A 173 -4.66 -4.73 -3.92
N HIS A 174 -4.21 -4.40 -5.14
CA HIS A 174 -4.99 -3.65 -6.10
C HIS A 174 -6.26 -4.41 -6.50
N GLN A 175 -6.20 -5.72 -6.74
CA GLN A 175 -7.40 -6.51 -7.02
C GLN A 175 -8.41 -6.42 -5.87
N LEU A 176 -7.95 -6.53 -4.61
CA LEU A 176 -8.82 -6.36 -3.44
C LEU A 176 -9.45 -4.97 -3.40
N VAL A 177 -8.69 -3.91 -3.65
CA VAL A 177 -9.21 -2.54 -3.77
C VAL A 177 -10.31 -2.45 -4.84
N GLY A 178 -10.12 -3.08 -6.01
CA GLY A 178 -11.13 -3.08 -7.07
C GLY A 178 -12.42 -3.82 -6.66
N VAL A 179 -12.30 -4.94 -5.95
CA VAL A 179 -13.46 -5.66 -5.37
C VAL A 179 -14.21 -4.78 -4.37
N MET A 180 -13.49 -4.04 -3.52
CA MET A 180 -14.08 -3.11 -2.56
C MET A 180 -14.84 -1.98 -3.25
N LEU A 181 -14.27 -1.44 -4.33
CA LEU A 181 -14.93 -0.41 -5.14
C LEU A 181 -16.20 -0.94 -5.82
N LEU A 182 -16.19 -2.17 -6.35
CA LEU A 182 -17.39 -2.81 -6.92
C LEU A 182 -18.50 -2.93 -5.88
N GLN A 183 -18.16 -3.37 -4.68
CA GLN A 183 -19.11 -3.48 -3.58
C GLN A 183 -19.64 -2.11 -3.18
N ARG A 184 -18.77 -1.10 -3.04
CA ARG A 184 -19.12 0.28 -2.67
C ARG A 184 -20.02 0.95 -3.72
N ALA A 185 -19.78 0.69 -5.00
CA ALA A 185 -20.57 1.22 -6.11
C ALA A 185 -21.87 0.42 -6.36
N GLY A 186 -22.09 -0.71 -5.67
CA GLY A 186 -23.26 -1.55 -5.87
C GLY A 186 -23.28 -2.29 -7.20
N CYS A 187 -22.13 -2.46 -7.86
CA CYS A 187 -22.04 -3.13 -9.16
C CYS A 187 -22.28 -4.64 -9.07
N LYS A 188 -22.05 -5.23 -7.90
CA LYS A 188 -22.23 -6.66 -7.61
C LYS A 188 -22.80 -6.85 -6.20
N PRO A 189 -23.67 -7.85 -5.98
CA PRO A 189 -24.08 -8.23 -4.63
C PRO A 189 -22.88 -8.62 -3.77
N ALA A 190 -22.85 -8.17 -2.52
CA ALA A 190 -21.74 -8.43 -1.61
C ALA A 190 -21.47 -9.94 -1.45
N GLN A 191 -22.53 -10.77 -1.47
CA GLN A 191 -22.46 -12.22 -1.33
C GLN A 191 -21.64 -12.88 -2.45
N GLU A 192 -21.69 -12.34 -3.68
CA GLU A 192 -20.90 -12.85 -4.81
C GLU A 192 -19.41 -12.57 -4.64
N LEU A 193 -19.04 -11.55 -3.85
CA LEU A 193 -17.66 -11.11 -3.67
C LEU A 193 -16.99 -11.70 -2.42
N VAL A 194 -17.74 -12.33 -1.51
CA VAL A 194 -17.22 -12.83 -0.22
C VAL A 194 -16.08 -13.84 -0.41
N GLY A 195 -16.25 -14.80 -1.34
CA GLY A 195 -15.25 -15.83 -1.62
C GLY A 195 -13.94 -15.21 -2.12
N LEU A 196 -14.03 -14.42 -3.19
CA LEU A 196 -12.88 -13.72 -3.77
C LEU A 196 -12.16 -12.83 -2.75
N LYS A 197 -12.92 -12.04 -1.98
CA LYS A 197 -12.35 -11.19 -0.93
C LYS A 197 -11.55 -12.01 0.09
N LYS A 198 -12.09 -13.16 0.52
CA LYS A 198 -11.42 -14.05 1.47
C LYS A 198 -10.12 -14.60 0.90
N ASP A 199 -10.14 -15.06 -0.34
CA ASP A 199 -8.96 -15.63 -1.01
C ASP A 199 -7.86 -14.57 -1.18
N LEU A 200 -8.21 -13.36 -1.61
CA LEU A 200 -7.27 -12.23 -1.72
C LEU A 200 -6.65 -11.85 -0.37
N LEU A 201 -7.41 -11.91 0.74
CA LEU A 201 -6.87 -11.65 2.08
C LEU A 201 -5.91 -12.75 2.54
N ILE A 202 -6.19 -14.02 2.21
CA ILE A 202 -5.28 -15.14 2.47
C ILE A 202 -3.97 -14.92 1.72
N ASP A 203 -4.05 -14.52 0.45
CA ASP A 203 -2.88 -14.23 -0.37
C ASP A 203 -2.04 -13.10 0.17
N ILE A 204 -2.68 -11.97 0.53
CA ILE A 204 -2.01 -10.83 1.14
C ILE A 204 -1.30 -11.26 2.43
N ARG A 205 -1.96 -12.08 3.26
CA ARG A 205 -1.36 -12.61 4.49
C ARG A 205 -0.13 -13.47 4.20
N GLN A 206 -0.18 -14.33 3.17
CA GLN A 206 0.97 -15.13 2.75
C GLN A 206 2.14 -14.24 2.28
N GLN A 207 1.86 -13.22 1.46
CA GLN A 207 2.87 -12.27 1.01
C GLN A 207 3.53 -11.54 2.18
N MET A 208 2.74 -11.17 3.20
CA MET A 208 3.25 -10.55 4.43
C MET A 208 4.20 -11.45 5.23
N THR A 209 4.10 -12.78 5.09
CA THR A 209 5.04 -13.69 5.77
C THR A 209 6.45 -13.65 5.20
N VAL A 210 6.62 -13.23 3.95
CA VAL A 210 7.93 -13.17 3.28
C VAL A 210 8.40 -11.74 3.03
N ASP A 211 7.53 -10.74 3.15
CA ASP A 211 7.93 -9.34 2.96
C ASP A 211 8.63 -8.77 4.20
N VAL A 212 9.96 -8.83 4.16
CA VAL A 212 10.83 -8.31 5.22
C VAL A 212 11.13 -6.82 5.07
N VAL A 213 10.62 -6.12 4.06
CA VAL A 213 10.93 -4.71 3.82
C VAL A 213 9.66 -3.88 3.93
N VAL A 214 9.65 -2.90 4.84
CA VAL A 214 8.58 -1.90 4.90
C VAL A 214 8.78 -0.93 3.74
N LYS A 215 7.93 -1.08 2.73
CA LYS A 215 7.82 -0.27 1.51
C LYS A 215 6.35 -0.03 1.23
N ASP A 216 6.03 0.70 0.16
CA ASP A 216 4.65 0.93 -0.28
C ASP A 216 3.77 -0.34 -0.26
N ALA A 217 4.17 -1.41 -0.96
CA ALA A 217 3.43 -2.68 -0.93
C ALA A 217 3.22 -3.28 0.47
N TYR A 218 4.16 -3.08 1.41
CA TYR A 218 4.01 -3.54 2.78
C TYR A 218 2.89 -2.79 3.51
N LEU A 219 2.90 -1.44 3.39
CA LEU A 219 1.88 -0.58 3.96
C LEU A 219 0.50 -0.90 3.39
N GLN A 220 0.38 -1.02 2.06
CA GLN A 220 -0.87 -1.38 1.41
C GLN A 220 -1.44 -2.72 1.91
N ARG A 221 -0.59 -3.74 2.08
CA ARG A 221 -1.02 -5.06 2.58
C ARG A 221 -1.48 -5.01 4.04
N VAL A 222 -0.73 -4.35 4.93
CA VAL A 222 -1.15 -4.17 6.34
C VAL A 222 -2.46 -3.41 6.41
N MET A 223 -2.59 -2.33 5.64
CA MET A 223 -3.81 -1.53 5.53
C MET A 223 -5.01 -2.38 5.09
N MET A 224 -4.87 -3.18 4.04
CA MET A 224 -5.96 -4.05 3.57
C MET A 224 -6.35 -5.12 4.57
N LEU A 225 -5.38 -5.76 5.23
CA LEU A 225 -5.66 -6.76 6.26
C LEU A 225 -6.42 -6.14 7.45
N LEU A 226 -6.00 -4.98 7.95
CA LEU A 226 -6.72 -4.28 9.02
C LEU A 226 -8.13 -3.86 8.59
N TRP A 227 -8.24 -3.24 7.41
CA TRP A 227 -9.50 -2.63 6.97
C TRP A 227 -10.56 -3.68 6.65
N TYR A 228 -10.18 -4.78 5.99
CA TYR A 228 -11.13 -5.74 5.46
C TYR A 228 -11.08 -7.13 6.08
N GLY A 229 -9.95 -7.49 6.69
CA GLY A 229 -9.75 -8.73 7.42
C GLY A 229 -9.84 -8.59 8.94
N GLY A 230 -9.96 -7.37 9.48
CA GLY A 230 -10.00 -7.14 10.93
C GLY A 230 -8.61 -7.14 11.58
N ALA A 231 -8.57 -6.76 12.87
CA ALA A 231 -7.33 -6.65 13.63
C ALA A 231 -6.61 -8.00 13.77
N GLU A 232 -7.35 -9.09 13.87
CA GLU A 232 -6.87 -10.48 13.97
C GLU A 232 -6.18 -10.99 12.70
N SER A 233 -6.42 -10.32 11.56
CA SER A 233 -5.74 -10.64 10.31
C SER A 233 -4.32 -10.08 10.23
N VAL A 234 -3.94 -9.20 11.15
CA VAL A 234 -2.61 -8.57 11.21
C VAL A 234 -1.83 -9.06 12.43
N LYS A 235 -0.62 -9.60 12.19
CA LYS A 235 0.27 -9.91 13.31
C LYS A 235 0.73 -8.62 14.00
N PRO A 236 0.77 -8.57 15.34
CA PRO A 236 1.31 -7.43 16.10
C PRO A 236 2.65 -6.89 15.58
N VAL A 237 3.57 -7.78 15.21
CA VAL A 237 4.89 -7.40 14.69
C VAL A 237 4.79 -6.60 13.39
N TRP A 238 3.82 -6.90 12.52
CA TRP A 238 3.67 -6.15 11.27
C TRP A 238 3.23 -4.71 11.52
N LEU A 239 2.28 -4.51 12.44
CA LEU A 239 1.82 -3.19 12.84
C LEU A 239 2.92 -2.39 13.55
N GLN A 240 3.67 -3.01 14.47
CA GLN A 240 4.82 -2.38 15.11
C GLN A 240 5.86 -1.90 14.09
N ARG A 241 6.10 -2.66 13.01
CA ARG A 241 7.03 -2.27 11.95
C ARG A 241 6.53 -1.07 11.16
N VAL A 242 5.22 -0.95 10.92
CA VAL A 242 4.64 0.27 10.34
C VAL A 242 4.88 1.47 11.25
N TYR A 243 4.70 1.33 12.57
CA TYR A 243 4.92 2.43 13.52
C TYR A 243 6.38 2.84 13.62
N ARG A 244 7.31 1.87 13.63
CA ARG A 244 8.75 2.15 13.61
C ARG A 244 9.23 2.77 12.29
N ALA A 245 8.49 2.54 11.20
CA ALA A 245 8.76 3.17 9.90
C ALA A 245 8.19 4.60 9.80
N GLN A 246 7.40 5.04 10.79
CA GLN A 246 6.97 6.44 10.89
C GLN A 246 8.16 7.30 11.25
N ARG A 247 8.38 8.36 10.47
CA ARG A 247 9.49 9.29 10.69
C ARG A 247 9.17 10.26 11.81
N ALA A 248 10.20 10.97 12.28
CA ALA A 248 10.06 11.99 13.32
C ALA A 248 9.15 13.17 12.92
N ASP A 249 8.88 13.38 11.63
CA ASP A 249 7.91 14.36 11.13
C ASP A 249 6.45 13.85 11.19
N GLY A 250 6.26 12.58 11.54
CA GLY A 250 4.96 11.90 11.60
C GLY A 250 4.52 11.23 10.29
N GLY A 251 5.28 11.37 9.21
CA GLY A 251 4.97 10.79 7.90
C GLY A 251 5.68 9.46 7.62
N TRP A 252 5.45 8.93 6.43
CA TRP A 252 6.13 7.74 5.91
C TRP A 252 6.75 8.05 4.55
N ILE A 253 7.83 7.34 4.24
CA ILE A 253 8.47 7.38 2.92
C ILE A 253 7.98 6.21 2.07
N GLY A 254 7.78 6.43 0.76
CA GLY A 254 7.53 5.36 -0.21
C GLY A 254 8.75 4.47 -0.48
N GLY A 255 9.90 4.80 0.12
CA GLY A 255 11.15 4.05 -0.01
C GLY A 255 11.17 2.74 0.79
N ARG A 256 12.25 1.97 0.61
CA ARG A 256 12.50 0.72 1.34
C ARG A 256 13.07 1.01 2.72
N GLN A 257 12.41 0.50 3.76
CA GLN A 257 12.84 0.57 5.15
C GLN A 257 12.94 -0.83 5.75
N ILE A 258 13.91 -1.04 6.62
CA ILE A 258 13.99 -2.23 7.48
C ILE A 258 14.02 -1.69 8.91
N PRO A 259 12.87 -1.48 9.57
CA PRO A 259 12.80 -0.71 10.82
C PRO A 259 13.63 -1.29 11.98
N GLU A 260 14.06 -2.54 11.86
CA GLU A 260 14.98 -3.21 12.76
C GLU A 260 16.43 -2.71 12.68
N LEU A 261 16.83 -2.16 11.53
CA LEU A 261 18.20 -1.72 11.29
C LEU A 261 18.40 -0.27 11.77
N PRO A 262 19.55 0.04 12.38
CA PRO A 262 19.92 1.42 12.66
C PRO A 262 20.05 2.22 11.37
N GLU A 263 19.87 3.54 11.45
CA GLU A 263 19.87 4.46 10.31
C GLU A 263 21.04 4.26 9.32
N PRO A 264 22.31 4.09 9.76
CA PRO A 264 23.43 3.92 8.84
C PRO A 264 23.39 2.63 8.01
N LEU A 265 22.60 1.64 8.43
CA LEU A 265 22.42 0.37 7.74
C LEU A 265 21.17 0.34 6.86
N GLN A 266 20.39 1.42 6.82
CA GLN A 266 19.22 1.49 5.95
C GLN A 266 19.63 1.56 4.47
N PRO A 267 18.89 0.91 3.55
CA PRO A 267 19.18 0.97 2.11
C PRO A 267 19.22 2.40 1.55
N TRP A 268 18.37 3.28 2.07
CA TRP A 268 18.31 4.68 1.64
C TRP A 268 19.50 5.50 2.13
N PHE A 269 20.12 5.16 3.26
CA PHE A 269 21.31 5.85 3.76
C PHE A 269 22.49 5.61 2.82
N LEU A 270 22.72 4.35 2.45
CA LEU A 270 23.73 3.99 1.45
C LEU A 270 23.47 4.72 0.12
N ARG A 271 22.20 4.77 -0.32
CA ARG A 271 21.81 5.49 -1.54
C ARG A 271 22.10 6.99 -1.44
N ALA A 272 21.86 7.61 -0.29
CA ALA A 272 22.16 9.03 -0.08
C ALA A 272 23.67 9.30 -0.11
N GLN A 273 24.49 8.43 0.50
CA GLN A 273 25.95 8.54 0.40
C GLN A 273 26.43 8.42 -1.06
N LEU A 274 25.87 7.46 -1.81
CA LEU A 274 26.17 7.31 -3.24
C LEU A 274 25.67 8.48 -4.08
N ALA A 275 24.57 9.14 -3.71
CA ALA A 275 24.08 10.34 -4.38
C ALA A 275 25.03 11.53 -4.27
N ASN A 276 25.73 11.66 -3.13
CA ASN A 276 26.77 12.68 -2.98
C ASN A 276 27.96 12.45 -3.92
N TRP A 277 28.26 11.19 -4.24
CA TRP A 277 29.38 10.81 -5.09
C TRP A 277 28.99 10.73 -6.56
N TRP A 278 27.73 10.38 -6.85
CA TRP A 278 27.21 10.18 -8.19
C TRP A 278 25.75 10.68 -8.33
N PRO A 279 25.55 12.01 -8.29
CA PRO A 279 24.21 12.60 -8.25
C PRO A 279 23.38 12.33 -9.51
N SER A 280 24.02 12.05 -10.65
CA SER A 280 23.32 11.70 -11.89
C SER A 280 22.70 10.28 -11.88
N ARG A 281 23.06 9.42 -10.92
CA ARG A 281 22.56 8.04 -10.82
C ARG A 281 21.73 7.78 -9.57
N PHE A 282 21.97 8.52 -8.51
CA PHE A 282 21.27 8.33 -7.24
C PHE A 282 20.66 9.63 -6.77
N ASN A 283 19.39 9.55 -6.35
CA ASN A 283 18.70 10.62 -5.66
C ASN A 283 18.87 10.44 -4.15
N THR A 284 18.97 11.54 -3.42
CA THR A 284 18.96 11.55 -1.95
C THR A 284 17.68 10.92 -1.42
N ALA A 285 17.74 10.38 -0.19
CA ALA A 285 16.60 9.75 0.46
C ALA A 285 15.38 10.68 0.44
N SER A 286 14.21 10.13 0.10
CA SER A 286 12.97 10.89 0.01
C SER A 286 12.53 11.36 1.40
N ALA A 287 12.08 12.61 1.49
CA ALA A 287 11.23 13.05 2.58
C ALA A 287 9.96 12.18 2.64
N SER A 288 9.26 12.21 3.77
CA SER A 288 7.92 11.62 3.84
C SER A 288 7.05 12.18 2.71
N ASP A 289 6.21 11.34 2.10
CA ASP A 289 5.37 11.72 0.96
C ASP A 289 3.91 11.41 1.24
N PHE A 290 3.00 12.05 0.48
CA PHE A 290 1.57 11.91 0.69
C PHE A 290 1.07 10.49 0.43
N HIS A 291 1.66 9.79 -0.54
CA HIS A 291 1.26 8.43 -0.91
C HIS A 291 1.43 7.47 0.28
N ALA A 292 2.65 7.37 0.80
CA ALA A 292 2.92 6.50 1.94
C ALA A 292 2.26 7.01 3.23
N SER A 293 2.17 8.33 3.41
CA SER A 293 1.59 8.92 4.62
C SER A 293 0.07 8.78 4.70
N ALA A 294 -0.66 8.81 3.57
CA ALA A 294 -2.09 8.54 3.55
C ALA A 294 -2.39 7.07 3.93
N GLN A 295 -1.56 6.13 3.48
CA GLN A 295 -1.66 4.73 3.88
C GLN A 295 -1.36 4.55 5.38
N GLY A 296 -0.27 5.14 5.88
CA GLY A 296 0.09 5.12 7.30
C GLY A 296 -0.97 5.76 8.21
N LEU A 297 -1.56 6.88 7.77
CA LEU A 297 -2.69 7.52 8.45
C LEU A 297 -3.88 6.58 8.57
N LEU A 298 -4.27 5.90 7.49
CA LEU A 298 -5.40 4.97 7.56
C LEU A 298 -5.09 3.74 8.42
N ILE A 299 -3.88 3.19 8.33
CA ILE A 299 -3.44 2.08 9.20
C ILE A 299 -3.57 2.46 10.68
N THR A 300 -3.05 3.63 11.05
CA THR A 300 -3.10 4.09 12.45
C THR A 300 -4.52 4.39 12.92
N ALA A 301 -5.38 4.95 12.05
CA ALA A 301 -6.80 5.18 12.35
C ALA A 301 -7.57 3.87 12.59
N LEU A 302 -7.39 2.87 11.71
CA LEU A 302 -7.99 1.54 11.86
C LEU A 302 -7.52 0.86 13.14
N ALA A 303 -6.23 0.99 13.45
CA ALA A 303 -5.65 0.37 14.63
C ALA A 303 -6.23 0.91 15.94
N LEU A 304 -6.79 2.12 16.00
CA LEU A 304 -7.41 2.67 17.22
C LEU A 304 -8.55 1.80 17.77
N LYS A 305 -9.22 1.03 16.91
CA LYS A 305 -10.34 0.16 17.28
C LYS A 305 -9.95 -1.30 17.51
N ALA A 306 -8.68 -1.66 17.33
CA ALA A 306 -8.22 -3.02 17.59
C ALA A 306 -8.36 -3.35 19.10
N PRO A 307 -8.67 -4.61 19.46
CA PRO A 307 -8.64 -5.05 20.85
C PRO A 307 -7.21 -4.94 21.41
N ASP A 308 -7.11 -4.78 22.73
CA ASP A 308 -5.84 -4.88 23.48
C ASP A 308 -5.39 -6.34 23.63
#